data_AF-A0A835CJZ1-F1
#
_entry.id   AF-A0A835CJZ1-F1
#
_cell.length_a   1.000
_cell.length_b   1.000
_cell.length_c   1.000
_cell.angle_alpha   90.00
_cell.angle_beta   90.00
_cell.angle_gamma   90.00
#
_symmetry.space_group_name_H-M   'P 1'
#
loop_
_entity.id
_entity.type
_entity.pdbx_description
1 polymer ?
#
loop_
_entity_poly.entity_id
_entity_poly.type
_entity_poly.pdbx_seq_one_letter_code
_entity_poly.pdbx_strand_id
1 'polypeptide(L)'
;MSQFKVAFASSSFRPTSHAFKLNFMFQTRVVLADDDGSIHHFGFSFVEAQRIISWELNPNILVDVIGRVYNMSQVHQSSPNDSKNKRFTVDIEDAA
;
A
#
# COMPACT_ATOMS: atom_id res chain seq x y z
N MET A 1 -9.55 19.14 2.83
CA MET A 1 -8.37 19.57 3.63
C MET A 1 -7.82 20.85 3.03
N SER A 2 -7.36 21.81 3.85
CA SER A 2 -6.76 23.07 3.39
C SER A 2 -5.59 23.52 4.27
N GLN A 3 -4.80 24.49 3.81
CA GLN A 3 -3.67 25.09 4.56
C GLN A 3 -2.58 24.08 4.95
N PHE A 4 -2.22 23.21 4.02
CA PHE A 4 -1.11 22.24 4.13
C PHE A 4 0.09 22.70 3.30
N LYS A 5 1.25 22.09 3.54
CA LYS A 5 2.45 22.31 2.72
C LYS A 5 2.66 21.15 1.75
N VAL A 6 2.99 21.45 0.50
CA VAL A 6 3.40 20.45 -0.49
C VAL A 6 4.92 20.28 -0.46
N ALA A 7 5.39 19.03 -0.55
CA ALA A 7 6.81 18.71 -0.66
C ALA A 7 7.01 17.53 -1.61
N PHE A 8 8.24 17.33 -2.09
CA PHE A 8 8.56 16.12 -2.87
C PHE A 8 8.45 14.85 -2.02
N ALA A 9 7.89 13.81 -2.61
CA ALA A 9 7.90 12.47 -2.04
C ALA A 9 9.30 11.86 -2.25
N SER A 10 10.19 11.98 -1.26
CA SER A 10 11.61 11.58 -1.37
C SER A 10 11.98 10.30 -0.61
N SER A 11 10.99 9.55 -0.10
CA SER A 11 11.23 8.29 0.62
C SER A 11 11.74 7.20 -0.32
N SER A 12 12.60 6.31 0.20
CA SER A 12 13.07 5.10 -0.49
C SER A 12 11.93 4.11 -0.76
N PHE A 13 10.87 4.15 0.04
CA PHE A 13 9.65 3.39 -0.17
C PHE A 13 8.46 4.34 -0.16
N ARG A 14 7.66 4.30 -1.24
CA ARG A 14 6.52 5.21 -1.41
C ARG A 14 5.23 4.42 -1.59
N PRO A 15 4.14 4.81 -0.90
CA PRO A 15 2.84 4.18 -1.08
C PRO A 15 2.19 4.53 -2.42
N THR A 16 2.59 5.63 -3.06
CA THR A 16 2.09 6.03 -4.39
C THR A 16 3.22 6.53 -5.27
N SER A 17 3.01 6.51 -6.59
CA SER A 17 3.93 7.06 -7.59
C SER A 17 3.90 8.59 -7.68
N HIS A 18 2.99 9.25 -6.94
CA HIS A 18 2.81 10.69 -7.00
C HIS A 18 4.08 11.42 -6.53
N ALA A 19 4.54 12.41 -7.32
CA ALA A 19 5.80 13.11 -7.06
C ALA A 19 5.80 13.94 -5.78
N PHE A 20 4.60 14.25 -5.26
CA PHE A 20 4.42 15.12 -4.10
C PHE A 20 3.69 14.42 -2.95
N LYS A 21 4.01 14.87 -1.73
CA LYS A 21 3.30 14.55 -0.49
C LYS A 21 2.80 15.83 0.18
N LEU A 22 1.79 15.67 1.02
CA LEU A 22 1.28 16.74 1.88
C LEU A 22 1.89 16.61 3.27
N ASN A 23 2.35 17.74 3.81
CA ASN A 23 2.77 17.86 5.20
C ASN A 23 1.76 18.71 5.96
N PHE A 24 1.32 18.22 7.10
CA PHE A 24 0.50 18.99 8.03
C PHE A 24 1.33 20.14 8.62
N MET A 25 0.70 21.30 8.69
CA MET A 25 1.19 22.51 9.32
C MET A 25 0.28 22.83 10.52
N PHE A 26 0.75 23.70 11.43
CA PHE A 26 -0.07 24.16 12.56
C PHE A 26 -1.43 24.74 12.11
N GLN A 27 -1.47 25.38 10.94
CA GLN A 27 -2.68 25.98 10.38
C GLN A 27 -3.49 25.02 9.50
N THR A 28 -3.08 23.75 9.33
CA THR A 28 -3.81 22.80 8.49
C THR A 28 -5.20 22.55 9.03
N ARG A 29 -6.20 22.73 8.18
CA ARG A 29 -7.61 22.52 8.51
C ARG A 29 -8.13 21.26 7.84
N VAL A 30 -8.69 20.37 8.65
CA VAL A 30 -9.38 19.16 8.20
C VAL A 30 -10.86 19.32 8.50
N VAL A 31 -11.69 19.09 7.49
CA VAL A 31 -13.15 19.12 7.57
C VAL A 31 -13.63 17.86 6.90
N LEU A 32 -14.59 17.18 7.53
CA LEU A 32 -15.26 16.03 6.92
C LEU A 32 -16.05 16.52 5.71
N ALA A 33 -15.85 15.89 4.56
CA ALA A 33 -16.70 16.10 3.41
C ALA A 33 -17.96 15.24 3.55
N ASP A 34 -19.06 15.71 2.97
CA ASP A 34 -20.25 14.88 2.82
C ASP A 34 -19.93 13.68 1.94
N ASP A 35 -20.52 12.53 2.27
CA ASP A 35 -20.37 11.31 1.47
C ASP A 35 -21.34 11.36 0.28
N ASP A 36 -20.99 12.17 -0.71
CA ASP A 36 -21.76 12.37 -1.95
C ASP A 36 -21.36 11.38 -3.07
N GLY A 37 -20.51 10.39 -2.74
CA GLY A 37 -19.98 9.43 -3.70
C GLY A 37 -18.96 10.00 -4.70
N SER A 38 -18.56 11.27 -4.57
CA SER A 38 -17.55 11.88 -5.47
C SER A 38 -16.14 11.36 -5.23
N ILE A 39 -15.88 10.72 -4.09
CA ILE A 39 -14.59 10.17 -3.71
C ILE A 39 -14.65 8.64 -3.77
N HIS A 40 -13.78 8.03 -4.58
CA HIS A 40 -13.66 6.57 -4.65
C HIS A 40 -13.20 6.02 -3.29
N HIS A 41 -14.03 5.19 -2.65
CA HIS A 41 -13.82 4.73 -1.26
C HIS A 41 -12.58 3.86 -1.03
N PHE A 42 -12.06 3.20 -2.07
CA PHE A 42 -11.06 2.15 -1.89
C PHE A 42 -9.69 2.49 -2.48
N GLY A 43 -9.63 3.38 -3.47
CA GLY A 43 -8.36 3.92 -4.00
C GLY A 43 -7.34 2.91 -4.53
N PHE A 44 -7.71 1.63 -4.70
CA PHE A 44 -6.79 0.58 -5.14
C PHE A 44 -6.46 0.71 -6.62
N SER A 45 -5.19 0.43 -6.93
CA SER A 45 -4.69 0.33 -8.31
C SER A 45 -3.99 -1.02 -8.47
N PHE A 46 -4.79 -2.07 -8.70
CA PHE A 46 -4.27 -3.43 -8.80
C PHE A 46 -3.29 -3.61 -9.97
N VAL A 47 -2.25 -4.39 -9.75
CA VAL A 47 -1.30 -4.81 -10.77
C VAL A 47 -1.36 -6.33 -10.97
N GLU A 48 -1.15 -6.77 -12.21
CA GLU A 48 -1.04 -8.18 -12.57
C GLU A 48 0.19 -8.83 -11.93
N ALA A 49 0.05 -10.07 -11.48
CA ALA A 49 1.14 -10.82 -10.86
C ALA A 49 2.32 -10.99 -11.82
N GLN A 50 2.05 -11.17 -13.11
CA GLN A 50 3.09 -11.32 -14.13
C GLN A 50 4.04 -10.12 -14.18
N ARG A 51 3.53 -8.89 -13.98
CA ARG A 51 4.33 -7.65 -13.98
C ARG A 51 5.23 -7.54 -12.75
N ILE A 52 4.79 -8.10 -11.62
CA ILE A 52 5.60 -8.22 -10.40
C ILE A 52 6.72 -9.25 -10.63
N ILE A 53 6.37 -10.44 -11.12
CA ILE A 53 7.30 -11.56 -11.32
C ILE A 53 8.36 -11.22 -12.39
N SER A 54 7.98 -10.48 -13.44
CA SER A 54 8.87 -10.04 -14.51
C SER A 54 9.76 -8.84 -14.14
N TRP A 55 9.63 -8.30 -12.92
CA TRP A 55 10.36 -7.10 -12.47
C TRP A 55 10.16 -5.86 -13.34
N GLU A 56 9.01 -5.75 -14.01
CA GLU A 56 8.66 -4.57 -14.80
C GLU A 56 8.37 -3.36 -13.91
N LEU A 57 7.89 -3.60 -12.69
CA LEU A 57 7.47 -2.56 -11.75
C LEU A 57 8.65 -1.97 -10.97
N ASN A 58 8.53 -0.69 -10.58
CA ASN A 58 9.53 -0.02 -9.75
C ASN A 58 9.52 -0.62 -8.33
N PRO A 59 10.60 -1.25 -7.85
CA PRO A 59 10.63 -1.93 -6.55
C PRO A 59 10.54 -0.97 -5.35
N ASN A 60 10.65 0.34 -5.57
CA ASN A 60 10.56 1.36 -4.53
C ASN A 60 9.12 1.88 -4.32
N ILE A 61 8.16 1.42 -5.13
CA ILE A 61 6.75 1.83 -5.06
C ILE A 61 5.92 0.63 -4.62
N LEU A 62 5.10 0.82 -3.58
CA LEU A 62 4.17 -0.21 -3.14
C LEU A 62 3.11 -0.47 -4.21
N VAL A 63 2.65 -1.71 -4.28
CA VAL A 63 1.66 -2.17 -5.26
C VAL A 63 0.47 -2.79 -4.55
N ASP A 64 -0.70 -2.66 -5.16
CA ASP A 64 -1.90 -3.35 -4.71
C ASP A 64 -2.06 -4.66 -5.51
N VAL A 65 -2.36 -5.75 -4.82
CA VAL A 65 -2.61 -7.06 -5.44
C VAL A 65 -3.99 -7.56 -5.05
N ILE A 66 -4.68 -8.19 -5.99
CA ILE A 66 -5.94 -8.90 -5.75
C ILE A 66 -5.89 -10.22 -6.50
N GLY A 67 -6.42 -11.26 -5.86
CA GLY A 67 -6.45 -12.58 -6.46
C GLY A 67 -7.09 -13.60 -5.54
N ARG A 68 -7.23 -14.81 -6.05
CA ARG A 68 -7.71 -15.96 -5.29
C ARG A 68 -6.58 -16.50 -4.45
N VAL A 69 -6.80 -16.61 -3.15
CA VAL A 69 -5.92 -17.39 -2.26
C VAL A 69 -6.15 -18.87 -2.55
N TYR A 70 -5.12 -19.58 -3.00
CA TYR A 70 -5.21 -21.01 -3.27
C TYR A 70 -4.39 -21.87 -2.31
N ASN A 71 -3.47 -21.28 -1.56
CA ASN A 71 -2.71 -21.96 -0.52
C ASN A 71 -2.32 -21.01 0.62
N MET A 72 -2.20 -21.55 1.83
CA MET A 72 -1.78 -20.83 3.02
C MET A 72 -0.99 -21.75 3.94
N SER A 73 0.19 -21.32 4.38
CA SER A 73 1.02 -22.09 5.31
C SER A 73 0.48 -22.01 6.75
N GLN A 74 0.96 -22.91 7.60
CA GLN A 74 0.81 -22.73 9.04
C GLN A 74 1.59 -21.51 9.53
N VAL A 75 1.16 -20.95 10.65
CA VAL A 75 1.84 -19.84 11.31
C VAL A 75 3.06 -20.36 12.09
N HIS A 76 4.24 -19.87 11.74
CA HIS A 76 5.50 -20.15 12.41
C HIS A 76 5.93 -18.96 13.28
N GLN A 77 6.53 -19.22 14.44
CA GLN A 77 7.24 -18.19 15.21
C GLN A 77 8.62 -17.98 14.60
N SER A 78 8.98 -16.75 14.26
CA SER A 78 10.30 -16.45 13.70
C SER A 78 11.32 -16.24 14.81
N SER A 79 12.17 -17.25 15.01
CA SER A 79 13.31 -17.30 15.95
C SER A 79 12.98 -17.45 17.45
N PRO A 80 13.88 -18.11 18.23
CA PRO A 80 13.77 -18.18 19.69
C PRO A 80 14.05 -16.86 20.43
N ASN A 81 14.69 -15.88 19.77
CA ASN A 81 15.24 -14.68 20.43
C ASN A 81 14.40 -13.40 20.25
N ASP A 82 13.40 -13.40 19.36
CA ASP A 82 12.48 -12.28 19.16
C ASP A 82 11.03 -12.78 19.21
N SER A 83 10.56 -13.01 20.45
CA SER A 83 9.40 -13.84 20.82
C SER A 83 8.02 -13.33 20.39
N LYS A 84 7.94 -12.37 19.47
CA LYS A 84 6.66 -11.72 19.11
C LYS A 84 6.28 -11.80 17.64
N ASN A 85 7.18 -12.24 16.77
CA ASN A 85 6.92 -12.24 15.33
C ASN A 85 6.35 -13.59 14.87
N LYS A 86 5.12 -13.55 14.35
CA LYS A 86 4.43 -14.66 13.71
C LYS A 86 4.53 -14.49 12.20
N ARG A 87 4.89 -15.55 11.48
CA ARG A 87 5.03 -15.57 10.02
C ARG A 87 4.18 -16.69 9.42
N PHE A 88 3.50 -16.39 8.32
CA PHE A 88 2.89 -17.37 7.43
C PHE A 88 3.06 -16.90 5.99
N THR A 89 2.87 -17.81 5.04
CA THR A 89 2.95 -17.57 3.60
C THR A 89 1.56 -17.81 3.01
N VAL A 90 1.18 -16.98 2.05
CA VAL A 90 -0.06 -17.12 1.28
C VAL A 90 0.33 -17.13 -0.19
N ASP A 91 -0.20 -18.08 -0.94
CA ASP A 91 -0.06 -18.10 -2.39
C ASP A 91 -1.36 -17.56 -3.01
N ILE A 92 -1.19 -16.57 -3.88
CA ILE A 92 -2.27 -15.81 -4.52
C ILE A 92 -2.15 -15.98 -6.04
N GLU A 93 -3.27 -16.24 -6.70
CA GLU A 93 -3.39 -16.36 -8.16
C GLU A 93 -4.32 -15.25 -8.67
N ASP A 94 -3.89 -14.50 -9.70
CA ASP A 94 -4.72 -13.49 -10.37
C ASP A 94 -5.67 -14.13 -11.39
N ALA A 95 -6.67 -13.38 -11.84
CA ALA A 95 -7.52 -13.83 -12.95
C ALA A 95 -6.76 -13.59 -14.26
N ALA A 96 -6.41 -14.67 -14.96
CA ALA A 96 -5.75 -14.65 -16.27
C ALA A 96 -6.50 -13.84 -17.32
#